data_AF-A0A918BMK0-F1
#
_entry.id   AF-A0A918BMK0-F1
#
_cell.length_a   1.000
_cell.length_b   1.000
_cell.length_c   1.000
_cell.angle_alpha   90.00
_cell.angle_beta   90.00
_cell.angle_gamma   90.00
#
_symmetry.space_group_name_H-M   'P 1'
#
loop_
_entity.id
_entity.type
_entity.pdbx_description
1 polymer ?
#
loop_
_entity_poly.entity_id
_entity_poly.type
_entity_poly.pdbx_seq_one_letter_code
_entity_poly.pdbx_strand_id
1 'polypeptide(L)'
;MSLIRPTTGTGGGDEGVPRGGGEHGAVAAPAGTARHAALRARPRGGVVRAVAVLVLVTAAALIPLFGPRAALDGTGEAETPGAGGIALLRTVLFAALCVPAGELFVARLVRRVPGAPTGAPRSWAPHAAAAGFLAALGLASVVATGNLVPAGVGDIDVGGLYETRDGVLALLEVNAFAAAGLCALFGRPAAQVWPLAAIAVAEALRAHPTTEHGPLVGSALTLVHVACAALWVGGLLYVLRTLRHWRGTRAEPLSQAEGSGAALLGLYARVAAVLLAALTATGVCSTLRRMPPETVLEQSTTTAYGRVLLAKLLLMVVVAALALVARLRLSRASDPLTACTPARAEVVVLGVVVAVSALLTAVPVPIRW
;
A
#
# COMPACT_ATOMS: atom_id res chain seq x y z
N MET A 1 -30.64 -25.20 -51.17
CA MET A 1 -30.81 -26.00 -52.41
C MET A 1 -29.75 -27.08 -52.38
N SER A 2 -29.95 -28.22 -51.72
CA SER A 2 -30.78 -29.39 -52.09
C SER A 2 -30.33 -30.05 -53.39
N LEU A 3 -29.84 -31.29 -53.28
CA LEU A 3 -30.13 -32.50 -54.08
C LEU A 3 -29.06 -33.56 -53.73
N ILE A 4 -29.34 -34.55 -52.87
CA ILE A 4 -29.99 -35.86 -53.09
C ILE A 4 -28.96 -37.01 -53.12
N ARG A 5 -29.30 -38.03 -52.33
CA ARG A 5 -28.64 -39.32 -52.03
C ARG A 5 -29.01 -40.39 -53.08
N PRO A 6 -28.25 -41.50 -53.20
CA PRO A 6 -28.79 -42.85 -52.84
C PRO A 6 -27.72 -43.76 -52.18
N THR A 7 -27.94 -44.48 -51.06
CA THR A 7 -28.60 -45.81 -50.77
C THR A 7 -27.93 -47.08 -51.30
N THR A 8 -27.53 -47.98 -50.38
CA THR A 8 -27.74 -49.45 -50.25
C THR A 8 -27.04 -49.90 -48.94
N GLY A 9 -27.65 -50.58 -47.96
CA GLY A 9 -28.11 -52.00 -47.91
C GLY A 9 -26.92 -52.89 -47.45
N THR A 10 -26.93 -53.78 -46.44
CA THR A 10 -27.95 -54.69 -45.86
C THR A 10 -27.31 -55.53 -44.72
N GLY A 11 -28.10 -55.96 -43.72
CA GLY A 11 -27.99 -57.23 -42.98
C GLY A 11 -27.13 -57.24 -41.69
N GLY A 12 -27.53 -57.80 -40.54
CA GLY A 12 -28.67 -58.64 -40.16
C GLY A 12 -28.21 -59.78 -39.24
N GLY A 13 -28.72 -59.81 -37.99
CA GLY A 13 -28.79 -61.00 -37.11
C GLY A 13 -27.48 -61.47 -36.47
N ASP A 14 -27.43 -62.18 -35.35
CA ASP A 14 -28.40 -62.64 -34.36
C ASP A 14 -27.60 -63.39 -33.25
N GLU A 15 -28.18 -63.55 -32.06
CA GLU A 15 -27.86 -64.52 -30.98
C GLU A 15 -26.43 -64.48 -30.35
N GLY A 16 -26.21 -64.67 -29.05
CA GLY A 16 -26.97 -65.43 -28.07
C GLY A 16 -26.30 -65.32 -26.69
N VAL A 17 -27.16 -65.38 -25.67
CA VAL A 17 -26.84 -65.44 -24.23
C VAL A 17 -26.55 -66.90 -23.84
N PRO A 18 -25.67 -67.16 -22.85
CA PRO A 18 -26.16 -67.91 -21.70
C PRO A 18 -25.73 -67.36 -20.33
N ARG A 19 -26.55 -67.76 -19.35
CA ARG A 19 -26.57 -67.47 -17.92
C ARG A 19 -25.44 -68.13 -17.12
N GLY A 20 -25.10 -67.49 -16.00
CA GLY A 20 -24.55 -68.07 -14.76
C GLY A 20 -24.30 -66.90 -13.79
N GLY A 21 -24.92 -66.76 -12.62
CA GLY A 21 -25.22 -67.75 -11.59
C GLY A 21 -24.22 -67.54 -10.45
N GLY A 22 -24.59 -66.81 -9.40
CA GLY A 22 -23.69 -66.52 -8.28
C GLY A 22 -24.23 -65.47 -7.32
N GLU A 23 -25.15 -65.89 -6.44
CA GLU A 23 -25.59 -65.15 -5.26
C GLU A 23 -24.40 -64.90 -4.33
N HIS A 24 -24.16 -63.65 -3.94
CA HIS A 24 -23.54 -63.31 -2.65
C HIS A 24 -24.23 -62.06 -2.11
N GLY A 25 -24.95 -62.26 -1.01
CA GLY A 25 -25.58 -61.19 -0.24
C GLY A 25 -24.53 -60.26 0.35
N ALA A 26 -24.62 -58.98 -0.01
CA ALA A 26 -23.96 -57.90 0.70
C ALA A 26 -25.04 -56.92 1.14
N VAL A 27 -25.29 -56.92 2.45
CA VAL A 27 -26.17 -56.00 3.17
C VAL A 27 -25.71 -54.56 2.86
N ALA A 28 -26.55 -53.83 2.14
CA ALA A 28 -26.35 -52.41 1.85
C ALA A 28 -26.60 -51.59 3.13
N ALA A 29 -25.52 -51.18 3.79
CA ALA A 29 -25.56 -50.16 4.83
C ALA A 29 -25.85 -48.77 4.20
N PRO A 30 -26.69 -47.91 4.81
CA PRO A 30 -27.06 -46.63 4.21
C PRO A 30 -25.90 -45.64 4.31
N ALA A 31 -25.25 -45.37 3.17
CA ALA A 31 -24.26 -44.30 2.99
C ALA A 31 -24.92 -42.89 2.92
N GLY A 32 -25.86 -42.60 3.82
CA GLY A 32 -26.75 -41.44 3.73
C GLY A 32 -26.44 -40.27 4.67
N THR A 33 -25.67 -40.45 5.74
CA THR A 33 -25.61 -39.45 6.83
C THR A 33 -24.28 -38.70 6.97
N ALA A 34 -23.20 -39.16 6.33
CA ALA A 34 -21.89 -38.48 6.42
C ALA A 34 -21.73 -37.28 5.46
N ARG A 35 -22.58 -37.17 4.42
CA ARG A 35 -22.46 -36.12 3.39
C ARG A 35 -23.07 -34.76 3.78
N HIS A 36 -23.88 -34.71 4.85
CA HIS A 36 -24.46 -33.47 5.35
C HIS A 36 -23.66 -32.78 6.47
N ALA A 37 -22.68 -33.45 7.08
CA ALA A 37 -21.83 -32.86 8.12
C ALA A 37 -20.67 -32.01 7.56
N ALA A 38 -20.30 -32.18 6.28
CA ALA A 38 -19.16 -31.49 5.66
C ALA A 38 -19.45 -30.07 5.16
N LEU A 39 -20.70 -29.58 5.25
CA LEU A 39 -21.11 -28.27 4.71
C LEU A 39 -21.26 -27.15 5.75
N ARG A 40 -20.94 -27.37 7.03
CA ARG A 40 -21.13 -26.35 8.09
C ARG A 40 -19.90 -26.01 8.92
N ALA A 41 -18.71 -26.05 8.31
CA ALA A 41 -17.47 -25.65 8.99
C ALA A 41 -16.72 -24.51 8.29
N ARG A 42 -17.39 -23.41 7.91
CA ARG A 42 -16.70 -22.15 7.57
C ARG A 42 -17.56 -20.92 7.91
N PRO A 43 -17.27 -20.23 9.03
CA PRO A 43 -17.13 -18.77 8.95
C PRO A 43 -16.03 -18.14 9.85
N ARG A 44 -15.17 -18.92 10.52
CA ARG A 44 -14.16 -18.37 11.45
C ARG A 44 -13.13 -17.43 10.78
N GLY A 45 -12.87 -17.60 9.49
CA GLY A 45 -11.91 -16.75 8.75
C GLY A 45 -12.40 -15.33 8.45
N GLY A 46 -13.72 -15.07 8.46
CA GLY A 46 -14.28 -13.74 8.19
C GLY A 46 -14.08 -12.79 9.37
N VAL A 47 -14.40 -13.26 10.58
CA VAL A 47 -14.29 -12.49 11.82
C VAL A 47 -12.84 -12.09 12.10
N VAL A 48 -11.88 -13.02 12.00
CA VAL A 48 -10.46 -12.72 12.23
C VAL A 48 -9.94 -11.65 11.26
N ARG A 49 -10.37 -11.67 9.99
CA ARG A 49 -9.99 -10.64 9.01
C ARG A 49 -10.64 -9.30 9.32
N ALA A 50 -11.90 -9.27 9.69
CA ALA A 50 -12.60 -8.05 10.08
C ALA A 50 -11.96 -7.40 11.30
N VAL A 51 -11.64 -8.20 12.33
CA VAL A 51 -10.92 -7.74 13.53
C VAL A 51 -9.54 -7.21 13.17
N ALA A 52 -8.77 -7.93 12.35
CA ALA A 52 -7.45 -7.47 11.93
C ALA A 52 -7.52 -6.15 11.15
N VAL A 53 -8.48 -5.99 10.22
CA VAL A 53 -8.70 -4.73 9.50
C VAL A 53 -9.08 -3.61 10.46
N LEU A 54 -9.99 -3.87 11.41
CA LEU A 54 -10.39 -2.90 12.41
C LEU A 54 -9.18 -2.44 13.24
N VAL A 55 -8.39 -3.37 13.77
CA VAL A 55 -7.17 -3.05 14.54
C VAL A 55 -6.20 -2.21 13.70
N LEU A 56 -6.00 -2.52 12.42
CA LEU A 56 -5.12 -1.76 11.55
C LEU A 56 -5.64 -0.35 11.27
N VAL A 57 -6.94 -0.20 11.01
CA VAL A 57 -7.57 1.11 10.79
C VAL A 57 -7.52 1.94 12.07
N THR A 58 -7.82 1.33 13.22
CA THR A 58 -7.72 1.96 14.52
C THR A 58 -6.28 2.40 14.79
N ALA A 59 -5.28 1.54 14.58
CA ALA A 59 -3.88 1.92 14.75
C ALA A 59 -3.46 3.05 13.80
N ALA A 60 -3.87 2.99 12.53
CA ALA A 60 -3.60 4.03 11.54
C ALA A 60 -4.26 5.39 11.89
N ALA A 61 -5.33 5.39 12.69
CA ALA A 61 -5.97 6.61 13.18
C ALA A 61 -5.38 7.09 14.52
N LEU A 62 -5.13 6.17 15.46
CA LEU A 62 -4.65 6.50 16.80
C LEU A 62 -3.20 6.98 16.79
N ILE A 63 -2.32 6.36 15.99
CA ILE A 63 -0.90 6.74 15.93
C ILE A 63 -0.75 8.22 15.52
N PRO A 64 -1.38 8.71 14.45
CA PRO A 64 -1.27 10.12 14.10
C PRO A 64 -2.02 11.04 15.07
N LEU A 65 -3.18 10.62 15.59
CA LEU A 65 -4.02 11.48 16.43
C LEU A 65 -3.42 11.73 17.82
N PHE A 66 -2.83 10.68 18.44
CA PHE A 66 -2.29 10.73 19.79
C PHE A 66 -0.77 10.71 19.84
N GLY A 67 -0.12 10.35 18.73
CA GLY A 67 1.34 10.29 18.61
C GLY A 67 2.05 11.61 18.94
N PRO A 68 1.56 12.80 18.52
CA PRO A 68 2.26 14.06 18.83
C PRO A 68 2.32 14.29 20.34
N ARG A 69 1.20 14.10 21.04
CA ARG A 69 1.11 14.25 22.50
C ARG A 69 2.03 13.28 23.22
N ALA A 70 1.93 11.99 22.89
CA ALA A 70 2.81 10.97 23.46
C ALA A 70 4.30 11.24 23.18
N ALA A 71 4.61 11.83 22.03
CA ALA A 71 5.97 12.21 21.66
C ALA A 71 6.47 13.48 22.37
N LEU A 72 5.59 14.34 22.87
CA LEU A 72 5.93 15.56 23.62
C LEU A 72 5.99 15.34 25.14
N ASP A 73 5.34 14.30 25.64
CA ASP A 73 5.25 14.01 27.07
C ASP A 73 6.65 13.91 27.72
N GLY A 74 6.94 14.85 28.62
CA GLY A 74 8.21 14.93 29.35
C GLY A 74 9.38 15.59 28.61
N THR A 75 9.20 16.15 27.40
CA THR A 75 10.27 16.89 26.70
C THR A 75 10.29 18.39 27.01
N GLY A 76 9.17 18.93 27.50
CA GLY A 76 9.00 20.37 27.72
C GLY A 76 8.76 21.19 26.44
N GLU A 77 8.63 20.53 25.29
CA GLU A 77 8.32 21.18 24.01
C GLU A 77 6.81 21.46 23.90
N ALA A 78 6.45 22.58 23.27
CA ALA A 78 5.06 22.98 23.10
C ALA A 78 4.36 22.17 21.98
N GLU A 79 3.13 21.74 22.24
CA GLU A 79 2.28 21.11 21.22
C GLU A 79 1.82 22.15 20.20
N THR A 80 2.03 21.87 18.91
CA THR A 80 1.44 22.66 17.83
C THR A 80 -0.08 22.47 17.84
N PRO A 81 -0.88 23.55 17.83
CA PRO A 81 -2.34 23.44 17.75
C PRO A 81 -2.78 22.53 16.60
N GLY A 82 -3.64 21.55 16.88
CA GLY A 82 -4.16 20.64 15.85
C GLY A 82 -3.18 19.59 15.31
N ALA A 83 -1.99 19.42 15.91
CA ALA A 83 -0.95 18.50 15.43
C ALA A 83 -1.47 17.09 15.10
N GLY A 84 -2.33 16.53 15.96
CA GLY A 84 -2.91 15.20 15.75
C GLY A 84 -3.81 15.12 14.51
N GLY A 85 -4.64 16.13 14.26
CA GLY A 85 -5.49 16.22 13.06
C GLY A 85 -4.66 16.37 11.79
N ILE A 86 -3.65 17.23 11.82
CA ILE A 86 -2.72 17.44 10.70
C ILE A 86 -1.95 16.14 10.38
N ALA A 87 -1.44 15.45 11.41
CA ALA A 87 -0.74 14.17 11.24
C ALA A 87 -1.66 13.11 10.64
N LEU A 88 -2.93 13.05 11.05
CA LEU A 88 -3.92 12.13 10.50
C LEU A 88 -4.17 12.41 9.01
N LEU A 89 -4.43 13.67 8.65
CA LEU A 89 -4.66 14.08 7.27
C LEU A 89 -3.44 13.77 6.39
N ARG A 90 -2.22 14.06 6.87
CA ARG A 90 -0.98 13.69 6.16
C ARG A 90 -0.81 12.18 6.02
N THR A 91 -1.21 11.40 7.02
CA THR A 91 -1.21 9.93 6.92
C THR A 91 -2.10 9.46 5.78
N VAL A 92 -3.32 9.99 5.70
CA VAL A 92 -4.26 9.69 4.61
C VAL A 92 -3.70 10.13 3.26
N LEU A 93 -3.13 11.33 3.18
CA LEU A 93 -2.52 11.86 1.95
C LEU A 93 -1.39 10.96 1.43
N PHE A 94 -0.44 10.58 2.28
CA PHE A 94 0.67 9.71 1.86
C PHE A 94 0.20 8.30 1.52
N ALA A 95 -0.76 7.74 2.27
CA ALA A 95 -1.36 6.44 1.94
C ALA A 95 -2.10 6.48 0.60
N ALA A 96 -2.84 7.56 0.33
CA ALA A 96 -3.52 7.81 -0.93
C ALA A 96 -2.57 7.93 -2.12
N LEU A 97 -1.38 8.52 -1.93
CA LEU A 97 -0.32 8.58 -2.93
C LEU A 97 0.29 7.19 -3.22
N CYS A 98 0.51 6.37 -2.19
CA CYS A 98 1.11 5.05 -2.32
C CYS A 98 0.33 4.13 -3.27
N VAL A 99 -1.01 4.11 -3.15
CA VAL A 99 -1.86 3.17 -3.90
C VAL A 99 -1.67 3.29 -5.42
N PRO A 100 -2.02 4.41 -6.09
CA PRO A 100 -1.89 4.55 -7.54
C PRO A 100 -0.43 4.50 -8.01
N ALA A 101 0.53 5.03 -7.23
CA ALA A 101 1.96 4.92 -7.56
C ALA A 101 2.39 3.44 -7.65
N GLY A 102 1.94 2.62 -6.69
CA GLY A 102 2.14 1.18 -6.68
C GLY A 102 1.50 0.45 -7.86
N GLU A 103 0.24 0.79 -8.19
CA GLU A 103 -0.46 0.17 -9.33
C GLU A 103 0.30 0.44 -10.64
N LEU A 104 0.70 1.70 -10.90
CA LEU A 104 1.44 2.08 -12.10
C LEU A 104 2.81 1.41 -12.16
N PHE A 105 3.53 1.41 -11.04
CA PHE A 105 4.86 0.82 -10.95
C PHE A 105 4.82 -0.68 -11.24
N VAL A 106 3.95 -1.42 -10.57
CA VAL A 106 3.89 -2.87 -10.70
C VAL A 106 3.22 -3.29 -12.01
N ALA A 107 2.27 -2.53 -12.55
CA ALA A 107 1.76 -2.78 -13.90
C ALA A 107 2.89 -2.72 -14.95
N ARG A 108 3.89 -1.84 -14.78
CA ARG A 108 5.09 -1.84 -15.63
C ARG A 108 5.96 -3.08 -15.40
N LEU A 109 6.09 -3.56 -14.16
CA LEU A 109 6.86 -4.77 -13.85
C LEU A 109 6.21 -6.03 -14.41
N VAL A 110 4.88 -6.17 -14.29
CA VAL A 110 4.11 -7.32 -14.80
C VAL A 110 4.31 -7.49 -16.30
N ARG A 111 4.36 -6.39 -17.07
CA ARG A 111 4.64 -6.45 -18.52
C ARG A 111 6.02 -7.01 -18.88
N ARG A 112 6.96 -7.06 -17.92
CA ARG A 112 8.29 -7.66 -18.10
C ARG A 112 8.35 -9.13 -17.68
N VAL A 113 7.25 -9.68 -17.16
CA VAL A 113 7.17 -11.09 -16.74
C VAL A 113 6.65 -11.92 -17.91
N PRO A 114 7.46 -12.85 -18.47
CA PRO A 114 7.01 -13.73 -19.53
C PRO A 114 5.82 -14.60 -19.10
N GLY A 115 4.84 -14.75 -19.98
CA GLY A 115 3.68 -15.63 -19.75
C GLY A 115 2.76 -15.18 -18.61
N ALA A 116 2.85 -13.93 -18.15
CA ALA A 116 1.98 -13.41 -17.10
C ALA A 116 0.49 -13.51 -17.51
N PRO A 117 -0.39 -14.02 -16.64
CA PRO A 117 -1.82 -14.14 -16.93
C PRO A 117 -2.45 -12.82 -17.40
N THR A 118 -3.36 -12.91 -18.36
CA THR A 118 -4.10 -11.78 -18.93
C THR A 118 -5.18 -11.31 -17.94
N GLY A 119 -4.79 -10.49 -16.97
CA GLY A 119 -5.71 -9.96 -15.97
C GLY A 119 -5.01 -9.11 -14.92
N ALA A 120 -5.64 -7.99 -14.57
CA ALA A 120 -5.19 -7.10 -13.50
C ALA A 120 -6.22 -7.06 -12.37
N PRO A 121 -5.80 -6.95 -11.11
CA PRO A 121 -6.72 -6.71 -10.02
C PRO A 121 -7.48 -5.39 -10.24
N ARG A 122 -8.74 -5.32 -9.78
CA ARG A 122 -9.55 -4.10 -9.85
C ARG A 122 -8.81 -2.91 -9.24
N SER A 123 -8.66 -1.81 -9.97
CA SER A 123 -7.94 -0.63 -9.47
C SER A 123 -8.58 -0.07 -8.19
N TRP A 124 -7.73 0.32 -7.23
CA TRP A 124 -8.12 1.10 -6.05
C TRP A 124 -7.77 2.59 -6.21
N ALA A 125 -7.16 2.99 -7.32
CA ALA A 125 -6.73 4.36 -7.56
C ALA A 125 -7.85 5.41 -7.43
N PRO A 126 -9.09 5.21 -7.93
CA PRO A 126 -10.15 6.22 -7.75
C PRO A 126 -10.52 6.46 -6.28
N HIS A 127 -10.60 5.39 -5.48
CA HIS A 127 -10.92 5.50 -4.06
C HIS A 127 -9.78 6.14 -3.27
N ALA A 128 -8.54 5.79 -3.59
CA ALA A 128 -7.36 6.41 -3.00
C ALA A 128 -7.27 7.90 -3.37
N ALA A 129 -7.52 8.26 -4.63
CA ALA A 129 -7.54 9.65 -5.08
C ALA A 129 -8.63 10.47 -4.38
N ALA A 130 -9.83 9.90 -4.18
CA ALA A 130 -10.89 10.57 -3.41
C ALA A 130 -10.50 10.80 -1.94
N ALA A 131 -9.90 9.80 -1.29
CA ALA A 131 -9.40 9.96 0.08
C ALA A 131 -8.28 11.01 0.18
N GLY A 132 -7.33 11.00 -0.76
CA GLY A 132 -6.26 11.98 -0.84
C GLY A 132 -6.78 13.40 -1.12
N PHE A 133 -7.78 13.54 -2.00
CA PHE A 133 -8.45 14.81 -2.28
C PHE A 133 -9.11 15.39 -1.02
N LEU A 134 -9.87 14.57 -0.27
CA LEU A 134 -10.48 15.02 0.99
C LEU A 134 -9.43 15.38 2.05
N ALA A 135 -8.34 14.61 2.14
CA ALA A 135 -7.25 14.92 3.06
C ALA A 135 -6.53 16.23 2.68
N ALA A 136 -6.26 16.44 1.39
CA ALA A 136 -5.64 17.66 0.88
C ALA A 136 -6.56 18.88 1.10
N LEU A 137 -7.88 18.74 0.92
CA LEU A 137 -8.84 19.81 1.27
C LEU A 137 -8.81 20.13 2.76
N GLY A 138 -8.78 19.11 3.62
CA GLY A 138 -8.62 19.30 5.06
C GLY A 138 -7.34 20.08 5.40
N LEU A 139 -6.21 19.68 4.80
CA LEU A 139 -4.93 20.38 4.99
C LEU A 139 -4.95 21.81 4.45
N ALA A 140 -5.57 22.04 3.28
CA ALA A 140 -5.74 23.38 2.73
C ALA A 140 -6.59 24.27 3.65
N SER A 141 -7.65 23.74 4.27
CA SER A 141 -8.46 24.49 5.23
C SER A 141 -7.69 24.89 6.49
N VAL A 142 -6.75 24.04 6.93
CA VAL A 142 -5.84 24.36 8.04
C VAL A 142 -4.87 25.48 7.64
N VAL A 143 -4.33 25.45 6.41
CA VAL A 143 -3.47 26.52 5.91
C VAL A 143 -4.24 27.84 5.79
N ALA A 144 -5.48 27.79 5.28
CA ALA A 144 -6.37 28.95 5.13
C ALA A 144 -6.78 29.63 6.44
N THR A 145 -6.55 28.98 7.58
CA THR A 145 -6.86 29.49 8.93
C THR A 145 -5.59 29.82 9.72
N GLY A 146 -4.46 30.02 9.03
CA GLY A 146 -3.18 30.36 9.66
C GLY A 146 -2.51 29.19 10.37
N ASN A 147 -2.72 27.96 9.90
CA ASN A 147 -2.30 26.70 10.53
C ASN A 147 -3.01 26.35 11.84
N LEU A 148 -4.24 26.81 12.00
CA LEU A 148 -5.14 26.41 13.08
C LEU A 148 -6.19 25.42 12.56
N VAL A 149 -6.92 24.77 13.47
CA VAL A 149 -8.07 23.95 13.07
C VAL A 149 -9.27 24.87 12.98
N PRO A 150 -9.94 24.99 11.81
CA PRO A 150 -11.11 25.86 11.68
C PRO A 150 -12.23 25.44 12.63
N ALA A 151 -12.85 26.41 13.32
CA ALA A 151 -14.02 26.17 14.17
C ALA A 151 -15.33 26.32 13.36
N GLY A 152 -15.31 27.10 12.28
CA GLY A 152 -16.41 27.24 11.34
C GLY A 152 -15.97 27.65 9.93
N VAL A 153 -16.92 27.66 8.99
CA VAL A 153 -16.67 28.02 7.58
C VAL A 153 -16.28 29.49 7.41
N GLY A 154 -16.72 30.36 8.32
CA GLY A 154 -16.37 31.79 8.33
C GLY A 154 -14.93 32.09 8.70
N ASP A 155 -14.18 31.12 9.23
CA ASP A 155 -12.77 31.27 9.59
C ASP A 155 -11.82 31.01 8.41
N ILE A 156 -12.36 30.50 7.29
CA ILE A 156 -11.57 30.07 6.13
C ILE A 156 -11.33 31.25 5.20
N ASP A 157 -10.11 31.80 5.22
CA ASP A 157 -9.67 32.77 4.23
C ASP A 157 -9.18 32.06 2.96
N VAL A 158 -10.12 31.80 2.05
CA VAL A 158 -9.82 31.20 0.74
C VAL A 158 -8.95 32.13 -0.11
N GLY A 159 -9.05 33.46 0.09
CA GLY A 159 -8.21 34.44 -0.61
C GLY A 159 -6.74 34.29 -0.23
N GLY A 160 -6.47 34.19 1.08
CA GLY A 160 -5.13 33.98 1.63
C GLY A 160 -4.40 32.72 1.16
N LEU A 161 -5.12 31.70 0.67
CA LEU A 161 -4.51 30.52 0.05
C LEU A 161 -3.73 30.85 -1.23
N TYR A 162 -4.19 31.82 -2.02
CA TYR A 162 -3.52 32.21 -3.27
C TYR A 162 -2.35 33.16 -3.02
N GLU A 163 -2.35 33.85 -1.88
CA GLU A 163 -1.34 34.83 -1.53
C GLU A 163 -0.10 34.20 -0.90
N THR A 164 -0.23 32.99 -0.35
CA THR A 164 0.84 32.29 0.35
C THR A 164 1.38 31.11 -0.46
N ARG A 165 2.70 30.90 -0.37
CA ARG A 165 3.36 29.74 -1.01
C ARG A 165 2.74 28.41 -0.54
N ASP A 166 2.52 28.27 0.76
CA ASP A 166 1.99 27.03 1.33
C ASP A 166 0.53 26.80 0.94
N GLY A 167 -0.26 27.87 0.79
CA GLY A 167 -1.62 27.78 0.25
C GLY A 167 -1.65 27.35 -1.22
N VAL A 168 -0.77 27.91 -2.06
CA VAL A 168 -0.64 27.52 -3.47
C VAL A 168 -0.21 26.05 -3.60
N LEU A 169 0.72 25.59 -2.77
CA LEU A 169 1.14 24.18 -2.75
C LEU A 169 0.01 23.25 -2.28
N ALA A 170 -0.76 23.65 -1.26
CA ALA A 170 -1.93 22.88 -0.81
C ALA A 170 -3.01 22.79 -1.90
N LEU A 171 -3.28 23.88 -2.62
CA LEU A 171 -4.19 23.88 -3.76
C LEU A 171 -3.68 22.99 -4.90
N LEU A 172 -2.37 22.98 -5.15
CA LEU A 172 -1.77 22.08 -6.13
C LEU A 172 -2.01 20.60 -5.77
N GLU A 173 -1.83 20.22 -4.50
CA GLU A 173 -2.12 18.86 -4.01
C GLU A 173 -3.58 18.48 -4.21
N VAL A 174 -4.52 19.37 -3.83
CA VAL A 174 -5.97 19.18 -4.03
C VAL A 174 -6.29 18.90 -5.51
N ASN A 175 -5.83 19.78 -6.41
CA ASN A 175 -6.08 19.66 -7.84
C ASN A 175 -5.42 18.41 -8.43
N ALA A 176 -4.21 18.07 -7.98
CA ALA A 176 -3.50 16.90 -8.45
C ALA A 176 -4.17 15.59 -8.03
N PHE A 177 -4.71 15.47 -6.81
CA PHE A 177 -5.51 14.30 -6.43
C PHE A 177 -6.81 14.19 -7.25
N ALA A 178 -7.49 15.30 -7.50
CA ALA A 178 -8.66 15.31 -8.39
C ALA A 178 -8.30 14.82 -9.80
N ALA A 179 -7.22 15.36 -10.39
CA ALA A 179 -6.72 14.94 -11.70
C ALA A 179 -6.29 13.46 -11.74
N ALA A 180 -5.65 12.96 -10.69
CA ALA A 180 -5.28 11.55 -10.56
C ALA A 180 -6.54 10.65 -10.54
N GLY A 181 -7.58 11.05 -9.80
CA GLY A 181 -8.87 10.38 -9.75
C GLY A 181 -9.56 10.34 -11.12
N LEU A 182 -9.62 11.47 -11.82
CA LEU A 182 -10.17 11.56 -13.17
C LEU A 182 -9.38 10.66 -14.15
N CYS A 183 -8.05 10.70 -14.11
CA CYS A 183 -7.23 9.81 -14.94
C CYS A 183 -7.50 8.32 -14.65
N ALA A 184 -7.76 7.96 -13.38
CA ALA A 184 -8.13 6.61 -12.99
C ALA A 184 -9.51 6.20 -13.52
N LEU A 185 -10.50 7.09 -13.41
CA LEU A 185 -11.87 6.86 -13.86
C LEU A 185 -11.97 6.73 -15.39
N PHE A 186 -11.21 7.55 -16.13
CA PHE A 186 -11.19 7.52 -17.60
C PHE A 186 -10.25 6.47 -18.20
N GLY A 187 -9.66 5.59 -17.39
CA GLY A 187 -8.79 4.51 -17.88
C GLY A 187 -7.49 5.00 -18.54
N ARG A 188 -6.94 6.15 -18.08
CA ARG A 188 -5.67 6.73 -18.56
C ARG A 188 -4.56 6.58 -17.52
N PRO A 189 -4.10 5.36 -17.20
CA PRO A 189 -3.13 5.15 -16.13
C PRO A 189 -1.78 5.82 -16.42
N ALA A 190 -1.34 5.86 -17.68
CA ALA A 190 -0.07 6.53 -18.02
C ALA A 190 -0.07 8.02 -17.69
N ALA A 191 -1.23 8.69 -17.83
CA ALA A 191 -1.38 10.10 -17.52
C ALA A 191 -1.30 10.41 -16.02
N GLN A 192 -1.58 9.44 -15.14
CA GLN A 192 -1.51 9.61 -13.69
C GLN A 192 -0.10 9.92 -13.17
N VAL A 193 0.95 9.64 -13.94
CA VAL A 193 2.33 9.96 -13.52
C VAL A 193 2.49 11.44 -13.21
N TRP A 194 1.85 12.31 -14.00
CA TRP A 194 1.95 13.76 -13.83
C TRP A 194 1.31 14.27 -12.54
N PRO A 195 0.03 14.00 -12.23
CA PRO A 195 -0.55 14.44 -10.96
C PRO A 195 0.13 13.80 -9.75
N LEU A 196 0.57 12.54 -9.82
CA LEU A 196 1.29 11.92 -8.69
C LEU A 196 2.66 12.56 -8.45
N ALA A 197 3.36 12.93 -9.53
CA ALA A 197 4.61 13.69 -9.42
C ALA A 197 4.36 15.09 -8.85
N ALA A 198 3.29 15.77 -9.26
CA ALA A 198 2.92 17.07 -8.73
C ALA A 198 2.65 17.03 -7.22
N ILE A 199 1.93 16.00 -6.72
CA ILE A 199 1.71 15.79 -5.28
C ILE A 199 3.05 15.62 -4.54
N ALA A 200 3.93 14.76 -5.06
CA ALA A 200 5.22 14.49 -4.41
C ALA A 200 6.13 15.73 -4.39
N VAL A 201 6.13 16.53 -5.46
CA VAL A 201 6.88 17.79 -5.55
C VAL A 201 6.29 18.84 -4.60
N ALA A 202 4.96 18.98 -4.56
CA ALA A 202 4.30 19.93 -3.68
C ALA A 202 4.63 19.64 -2.21
N GLU A 203 4.49 18.39 -1.79
CA GLU A 203 4.82 17.97 -0.42
C GLU A 203 6.30 18.15 -0.11
N ALA A 204 7.19 17.85 -1.05
CA ALA A 204 8.63 18.05 -0.87
C ALA A 204 9.00 19.51 -0.67
N LEU A 205 8.41 20.42 -1.45
CA LEU A 205 8.59 21.86 -1.31
C LEU A 205 7.96 22.40 -0.02
N ARG A 206 6.81 21.86 0.39
CA ARG A 206 6.12 22.26 1.62
C ARG A 206 6.88 21.84 2.88
N ALA A 207 7.55 20.69 2.83
CA ALA A 207 8.33 20.18 3.97
C ALA A 207 9.60 21.00 4.29
N HIS A 208 10.02 21.90 3.39
CA HIS A 208 11.23 22.73 3.54
C HIS A 208 10.94 24.18 3.14
N PRO A 209 10.50 25.01 4.10
CA PRO A 209 10.26 26.44 3.88
C PRO A 209 11.51 27.17 3.41
N THR A 210 11.35 28.28 2.68
CA THR A 210 12.46 29.08 2.14
C THR A 210 13.34 29.70 3.22
N THR A 211 12.86 29.75 4.46
CA THR A 211 13.59 30.21 5.65
C THR A 211 14.56 29.16 6.21
N GLU A 212 14.42 27.88 5.83
CA GLU A 212 15.35 26.82 6.25
C GLU A 212 16.70 26.96 5.52
N HIS A 213 17.79 26.55 6.17
CA HIS A 213 19.10 26.48 5.54
C HIS A 213 19.18 25.37 4.48
N GLY A 214 19.46 25.74 3.22
CA GLY A 214 19.52 24.82 2.09
C GLY A 214 18.19 24.11 1.77
N PRO A 215 17.10 24.86 1.53
CA PRO A 215 15.75 24.30 1.42
C PRO A 215 15.56 23.46 0.16
N LEU A 216 16.31 23.76 -0.92
CA LEU A 216 16.30 22.97 -2.16
C LEU A 216 16.87 21.57 -1.96
N VAL A 217 17.93 21.43 -1.16
CA VAL A 217 18.52 20.13 -0.85
C VAL A 217 17.57 19.31 0.01
N GLY A 218 16.94 19.93 1.02
CA GLY A 218 15.90 19.29 1.82
C GLY A 218 14.73 18.81 0.95
N SER A 219 14.23 19.68 0.07
CA SER A 219 13.14 19.36 -0.86
C SER A 219 13.52 18.20 -1.78
N ALA A 220 14.73 18.21 -2.36
CA ALA A 220 15.19 17.13 -3.23
C ALA A 220 15.28 15.79 -2.48
N LEU A 221 15.82 15.79 -1.26
CA LEU A 221 15.88 14.58 -0.41
C LEU A 221 14.48 14.07 -0.07
N THR A 222 13.56 14.96 0.30
CA THR A 222 12.17 14.61 0.62
C THR A 222 11.44 14.07 -0.60
N LEU A 223 11.60 14.67 -1.78
CA LEU A 223 11.00 14.19 -3.03
C LEU A 223 11.44 12.75 -3.33
N VAL A 224 12.74 12.48 -3.28
CA VAL A 224 13.28 11.13 -3.50
C VAL A 224 12.76 10.17 -2.42
N HIS A 225 12.76 10.58 -1.15
CA HIS A 225 12.30 9.76 -0.04
C HIS A 225 10.82 9.38 -0.20
N VAL A 226 9.95 10.36 -0.44
CA VAL A 226 8.50 10.15 -0.62
C VAL A 226 8.22 9.30 -1.86
N ALA A 227 8.91 9.56 -2.98
CA ALA A 227 8.75 8.75 -4.18
C ALA A 227 9.17 7.29 -3.94
N CYS A 228 10.33 7.06 -3.32
CA CYS A 228 10.79 5.71 -3.00
C CYS A 228 9.85 4.99 -2.03
N ALA A 229 9.35 5.69 -1.00
CA ALA A 229 8.39 5.15 -0.06
C ALA A 229 7.08 4.76 -0.76
N ALA A 230 6.52 5.66 -1.58
CA ALA A 230 5.27 5.42 -2.31
C ALA A 230 5.38 4.21 -3.25
N LEU A 231 6.48 4.11 -3.99
CA LEU A 231 6.75 2.97 -4.89
C LEU A 231 6.95 1.66 -4.11
N TRP A 232 7.63 1.69 -2.97
CA TRP A 232 7.87 0.50 -2.16
C TRP A 232 6.57 0.00 -1.51
N VAL A 233 5.90 0.85 -0.74
CA VAL A 233 4.66 0.54 -0.01
C VAL A 233 3.54 0.14 -0.97
N GLY A 234 3.26 1.01 -1.94
CA GLY A 234 2.24 0.77 -2.95
C GLY A 234 2.55 -0.44 -3.82
N GLY A 235 3.81 -0.59 -4.21
CA GLY A 235 4.26 -1.70 -5.03
C GLY A 235 4.08 -3.05 -4.33
N LEU A 236 4.42 -3.16 -3.03
CA LEU A 236 4.24 -4.41 -2.31
C LEU A 236 2.75 -4.78 -2.21
N LEU A 237 1.92 -3.79 -1.87
CA LEU A 237 0.47 -3.95 -1.80
C LEU A 237 -0.08 -4.47 -3.13
N TYR A 238 0.30 -3.85 -4.25
CA TYR A 238 -0.21 -4.24 -5.55
C TYR A 238 0.35 -5.59 -6.02
N VAL A 239 1.62 -5.92 -5.77
CA VAL A 239 2.19 -7.25 -6.03
C VAL A 239 1.36 -8.32 -5.32
N LEU A 240 1.08 -8.16 -4.02
CA LEU A 240 0.28 -9.14 -3.27
C LEU A 240 -1.15 -9.27 -3.80
N ARG A 241 -1.75 -8.19 -4.30
CA ARG A 241 -3.07 -8.21 -4.91
C ARG A 241 -3.06 -8.92 -6.26
N THR A 242 -2.05 -8.67 -7.08
CA THR A 242 -1.85 -9.36 -8.36
C THR A 242 -1.65 -10.86 -8.17
N LEU A 243 -0.78 -11.26 -7.22
CA LEU A 243 -0.58 -12.69 -6.89
C LEU A 243 -1.86 -13.36 -6.39
N ARG A 244 -2.69 -12.65 -5.61
CA ARG A 244 -4.00 -13.17 -5.17
C ARG A 244 -4.98 -13.30 -6.34
N HIS A 245 -4.98 -12.33 -7.25
CA HIS A 245 -5.83 -12.35 -8.43
C HIS A 245 -5.50 -13.53 -9.34
N TRP A 246 -4.21 -13.72 -9.67
CA TRP A 246 -3.75 -14.84 -10.50
C TRP A 246 -4.06 -16.22 -9.92
N ARG A 247 -4.12 -16.37 -8.58
CA ARG A 247 -4.57 -17.62 -7.94
C ARG A 247 -6.08 -17.88 -8.06
N GLY A 248 -6.87 -16.82 -8.20
CA GLY A 248 -8.33 -16.91 -8.27
C GLY A 248 -8.83 -17.29 -9.67
N THR A 249 -8.09 -16.91 -10.71
CA THR A 249 -8.37 -17.24 -12.11
C THR A 249 -7.93 -18.68 -12.42
N ARG A 250 -8.86 -19.64 -12.23
CA ARG A 250 -8.68 -21.08 -12.48
C ARG A 250 -8.51 -21.49 -13.96
N ALA A 251 -8.31 -20.54 -14.87
CA ALA A 251 -8.32 -20.80 -16.31
C ALA A 251 -6.93 -21.19 -16.87
N GLU A 252 -5.85 -20.90 -16.15
CA GLU A 252 -4.47 -21.15 -16.61
C GLU A 252 -3.84 -22.35 -15.89
N PRO A 253 -2.90 -23.08 -16.54
CA PRO A 253 -2.15 -24.16 -15.90
C PRO A 253 -1.46 -23.67 -14.61
N LEU A 254 -1.68 -24.39 -13.51
CA LEU A 254 -1.24 -23.99 -12.16
C LEU A 254 0.28 -23.73 -12.08
N SER A 255 1.08 -24.49 -12.85
CA SER A 255 2.53 -24.37 -12.96
C SER A 255 3.01 -23.06 -13.61
N GLN A 256 2.25 -22.52 -14.57
CA GLN A 256 2.62 -21.27 -15.26
C GLN A 256 2.36 -20.05 -14.37
N ALA A 257 1.22 -20.03 -13.67
CA ALA A 257 0.88 -18.96 -12.73
C ALA A 257 1.88 -18.86 -11.57
N GLU A 258 2.40 -20.00 -11.10
CA GLU A 258 3.47 -20.07 -10.09
C GLU A 258 4.78 -19.48 -10.60
N GLY A 259 5.21 -19.86 -11.81
CA GLY A 259 6.41 -19.33 -12.46
C GLY A 259 6.36 -17.81 -12.66
N SER A 260 5.25 -17.29 -13.19
CA SER A 260 5.07 -15.83 -13.35
C SER A 260 5.02 -15.11 -12.00
N GLY A 261 4.43 -15.72 -10.97
CA GLY A 261 4.39 -15.17 -9.62
C GLY A 261 5.78 -15.04 -8.99
N ALA A 262 6.61 -16.08 -9.11
CA ALA A 262 7.99 -16.07 -8.64
C ALA A 262 8.85 -15.05 -9.40
N ALA A 263 8.69 -14.95 -10.72
CA ALA A 263 9.37 -13.97 -11.56
C ALA A 263 9.01 -12.52 -11.18
N LEU A 264 7.73 -12.24 -10.93
CA LEU A 264 7.26 -10.93 -10.47
C LEU A 264 7.87 -10.57 -9.09
N LEU A 265 7.84 -11.51 -8.15
CA LEU A 265 8.44 -11.33 -6.82
C LEU A 265 9.94 -11.08 -6.92
N GLY A 266 10.67 -11.81 -7.75
CA GLY A 266 12.11 -11.63 -7.95
C GLY A 266 12.46 -10.29 -8.61
N LEU A 267 11.65 -9.82 -9.56
CA LEU A 267 11.81 -8.49 -10.16
C LEU A 267 11.53 -7.38 -9.15
N TYR A 268 10.41 -7.47 -8.44
CA TYR A 268 10.04 -6.51 -7.41
C TYR A 268 11.09 -6.48 -6.28
N ALA A 269 11.57 -7.64 -5.84
CA ALA A 269 12.57 -7.79 -4.79
C ALA A 269 13.86 -7.01 -5.11
N ARG A 270 14.33 -7.07 -6.37
CA ARG A 270 15.51 -6.31 -6.83
C ARG A 270 15.28 -4.81 -6.74
N VAL A 271 14.13 -4.33 -7.23
CA VAL A 271 13.81 -2.90 -7.16
C VAL A 271 13.62 -2.45 -5.71
N ALA A 272 12.93 -3.23 -4.89
CA ALA A 272 12.72 -2.93 -3.48
C ALA A 272 14.04 -2.81 -2.68
N ALA A 273 15.09 -3.56 -3.05
CA ALA A 273 16.41 -3.39 -2.44
C ALA A 273 17.04 -2.02 -2.78
N VAL A 274 16.89 -1.57 -4.03
CA VAL A 274 17.33 -0.22 -4.46
C VAL A 274 16.51 0.87 -3.76
N LEU A 275 15.19 0.70 -3.67
CA LEU A 275 14.30 1.63 -2.97
C LEU A 275 14.67 1.74 -1.48
N LEU A 276 14.95 0.62 -0.81
CA LEU A 276 15.42 0.60 0.57
C LEU A 276 16.75 1.34 0.72
N ALA A 277 17.72 1.09 -0.16
CA ALA A 277 19.00 1.79 -0.12
C ALA A 277 18.83 3.31 -0.28
N ALA A 278 18.00 3.74 -1.23
CA ALA A 278 17.69 5.15 -1.46
C ALA A 278 16.96 5.78 -0.25
N LEU A 279 16.00 5.07 0.37
CA LEU A 279 15.31 5.53 1.58
C LEU A 279 16.25 5.69 2.76
N THR A 280 17.15 4.73 2.96
CA THR A 280 18.16 4.80 4.02
C THR A 280 19.11 5.97 3.77
N ALA A 281 19.63 6.13 2.55
CA ALA A 281 20.53 7.23 2.21
C ALA A 281 19.85 8.60 2.41
N THR A 282 18.66 8.80 1.84
CA THR A 282 17.90 10.04 1.99
C THR A 282 17.49 10.32 3.43
N GLY A 283 17.13 9.27 4.20
CA GLY A 283 16.79 9.38 5.62
C GLY A 283 17.99 9.77 6.49
N VAL A 284 19.16 9.15 6.26
CA VAL A 284 20.42 9.49 6.95
C VAL A 284 20.83 10.92 6.60
N CYS A 285 20.86 11.29 5.32
CA CYS A 285 21.18 12.66 4.89
C CYS A 285 20.21 13.68 5.50
N SER A 286 18.91 13.39 5.53
CA SER A 286 17.90 14.29 6.13
C SER A 286 18.07 14.41 7.64
N THR A 287 18.44 13.32 8.31
CA THR A 287 18.71 13.30 9.76
C THR A 287 19.93 14.14 10.08
N LEU A 288 21.06 13.89 9.42
CA LEU A 288 22.30 14.67 9.64
C LEU A 288 22.14 16.15 9.30
N ARG A 289 21.27 16.48 8.32
CA ARG A 289 20.89 17.87 8.02
C ARG A 289 20.04 18.52 9.11
N ARG A 290 19.30 17.77 9.92
CA ARG A 290 18.44 18.33 10.99
C ARG A 290 19.11 18.26 12.36
N MET A 291 19.77 17.16 12.65
CA MET A 291 20.52 16.86 13.87
C MET A 291 21.97 16.52 13.46
N PRO A 292 22.92 17.46 13.62
CA PRO A 292 24.31 17.17 13.29
C PRO A 292 24.93 16.19 14.30
N PRO A 293 25.90 15.36 13.88
CA PRO A 293 26.30 14.11 14.55
C PRO A 293 26.72 14.26 16.02
N GLU A 294 27.27 15.41 16.39
CA GLU A 294 27.66 15.78 17.75
C GLU A 294 26.47 15.92 18.71
N THR A 295 25.28 16.23 18.20
CA THR A 295 24.04 16.38 19.00
C THR A 295 23.04 15.25 18.78
N VAL A 296 23.25 14.39 17.77
CA VAL A 296 22.29 13.33 17.39
C VAL A 296 21.92 12.44 18.57
N LEU A 297 22.89 11.95 19.35
CA LEU A 297 22.61 11.00 20.43
C LEU A 297 21.75 11.62 21.53
N GLU A 298 22.08 12.85 21.91
CA GLU A 298 21.33 13.60 22.92
C GLU A 298 19.94 13.93 22.41
N GLN A 299 19.85 14.64 21.28
CA GLN A 299 18.57 15.09 20.70
C GLN A 299 17.66 13.93 20.33
N SER A 300 18.19 12.75 19.98
CA SER A 300 17.39 11.56 19.67
C SER A 300 16.56 11.08 20.86
N THR A 301 16.99 11.35 22.09
CA THR A 301 16.31 10.86 23.31
C THR A 301 15.59 11.96 24.08
N THR A 302 16.07 13.21 23.97
CA THR A 302 15.54 14.35 24.72
C THR A 302 14.44 15.12 23.99
N THR A 303 14.39 15.06 22.65
CA THR A 303 13.40 15.78 21.84
C THR A 303 12.28 14.87 21.35
N ALA A 304 11.08 15.42 21.16
CA ALA A 304 9.94 14.69 20.60
C ALA A 304 10.26 14.16 19.20
N TYR A 305 10.89 14.99 18.36
CA TYR A 305 11.32 14.60 17.03
C TYR A 305 12.27 13.41 17.07
N GLY A 306 13.26 13.46 17.97
CA GLY A 306 14.23 12.39 18.18
C GLY A 306 13.58 11.06 18.54
N ARG A 307 12.67 11.08 19.51
CA ARG A 307 11.95 9.87 19.97
C ARG A 307 11.14 9.24 18.84
N VAL A 308 10.42 10.05 18.05
CA VAL A 308 9.65 9.55 16.89
C VAL A 308 10.58 9.06 15.77
N LEU A 309 11.72 9.72 15.56
CA LEU A 309 12.73 9.28 14.58
C LEU A 309 13.31 7.92 14.96
N LEU A 310 13.65 7.70 16.23
CA LEU A 310 14.08 6.39 16.75
C LEU A 310 13.02 5.31 16.54
N ALA A 311 11.75 5.61 16.83
CA ALA A 311 10.65 4.69 16.55
C ALA A 311 10.55 4.34 15.06
N LYS A 312 10.70 5.34 14.16
CA LYS A 312 10.74 5.11 12.70
C LYS A 312 11.92 4.24 12.27
N LEU A 313 13.10 4.46 12.86
CA LEU A 313 14.30 3.66 12.57
C LEU A 313 14.12 2.20 13.01
N LEU A 314 13.59 1.97 14.22
CA LEU A 314 13.29 0.63 14.70
C LEU A 314 12.30 -0.09 13.77
N LEU A 315 11.23 0.60 13.35
CA LEU A 315 10.29 0.05 12.38
C LEU A 315 10.97 -0.29 11.06
N MET A 316 11.89 0.55 10.58
CA MET A 316 12.64 0.28 9.34
C MET A 316 13.51 -0.98 9.46
N VAL A 317 14.16 -1.20 10.61
CA VAL A 317 14.89 -2.44 10.90
C VAL A 317 13.96 -3.65 10.85
N VAL A 318 12.78 -3.56 11.47
CA VAL A 318 11.77 -4.63 11.43
C VAL A 318 11.33 -4.91 9.99
N VAL A 319 11.05 -3.89 9.18
CA VAL A 319 10.68 -4.05 7.76
C VAL A 319 11.81 -4.72 6.97
N ALA A 320 13.06 -4.28 7.15
CA ALA A 320 14.20 -4.89 6.48
C ALA A 320 14.39 -6.37 6.85
N ALA A 321 14.21 -6.70 8.14
CA ALA A 321 14.25 -8.08 8.62
C ALA A 321 13.11 -8.92 8.03
N LEU A 322 11.87 -8.41 8.01
CA LEU A 322 10.73 -9.09 7.38
C LEU A 322 10.96 -9.33 5.89
N ALA A 323 11.47 -8.33 5.18
CA ALA A 323 11.80 -8.43 3.76
C ALA A 323 12.89 -9.48 3.52
N LEU A 324 13.93 -9.52 4.36
CA LEU A 324 14.99 -10.54 4.28
C LEU A 324 14.44 -11.95 4.55
N VAL A 325 13.63 -12.11 5.61
CA VAL A 325 13.00 -13.40 5.94
C VAL A 325 12.07 -13.86 4.81
N ALA A 326 11.29 -12.95 4.22
CA ALA A 326 10.44 -13.26 3.07
C ALA A 326 11.29 -13.79 1.90
N ARG A 327 12.44 -13.15 1.61
CA ARG A 327 13.35 -13.55 0.54
C ARG A 327 14.03 -14.89 0.80
N LEU A 328 14.50 -15.13 2.03
CA LEU A 328 15.12 -16.40 2.43
C LEU A 328 14.11 -17.56 2.41
N ARG A 329 12.83 -17.29 2.70
CA ARG A 329 11.77 -18.29 2.56
C ARG A 329 11.43 -18.55 1.10
N LEU A 330 11.38 -17.52 0.27
CA LEU A 330 11.14 -17.66 -1.17
C LEU A 330 12.22 -18.46 -1.89
N SER A 331 13.49 -18.36 -1.47
CA SER A 331 14.58 -19.15 -2.07
C SER A 331 14.62 -20.62 -1.61
N ARG A 332 13.93 -20.96 -0.52
CA ARG A 332 13.93 -22.30 0.08
C ARG A 332 12.61 -23.06 -0.08
N ALA A 333 11.53 -22.38 -0.46
CA ALA A 333 10.21 -22.98 -0.54
C ALA A 333 9.99 -23.69 -1.88
N SER A 334 9.49 -24.92 -1.83
CA SER A 334 9.00 -25.68 -2.99
C SER A 334 7.75 -25.05 -3.60
N ASP A 335 7.00 -24.30 -2.79
CA ASP A 335 5.87 -23.47 -3.19
C ASP A 335 6.14 -22.01 -2.78
N PRO A 336 6.56 -21.14 -3.72
CA PRO A 336 6.85 -19.71 -3.46
C PRO A 336 5.65 -18.92 -2.92
N LEU A 337 4.44 -19.45 -3.08
CA LEU A 337 3.19 -18.73 -2.86
C LEU A 337 2.62 -18.93 -1.44
N THR A 338 3.01 -19.98 -0.71
CA THR A 338 2.77 -20.11 0.74
C THR A 338 3.72 -19.26 1.59
N ALA A 339 4.86 -18.85 1.01
CA ALA A 339 5.86 -17.98 1.65
C ALA A 339 5.46 -16.48 1.74
N CYS A 340 4.26 -16.08 1.30
CA CYS A 340 3.82 -14.67 1.31
C CYS A 340 3.29 -14.15 2.66
N THR A 341 3.27 -14.96 3.73
CA THR A 341 2.90 -14.50 5.09
C THR A 341 3.77 -13.35 5.61
N PRO A 342 5.13 -13.42 5.58
CA PRO A 342 5.98 -12.29 5.97
C PRO A 342 5.74 -11.04 5.11
N ALA A 343 5.49 -11.18 3.80
CA ALA A 343 5.19 -10.04 2.93
C ALA A 343 3.86 -9.34 3.29
N ARG A 344 2.87 -10.07 3.83
CA ARG A 344 1.64 -9.44 4.35
C ARG A 344 1.88 -8.67 5.63
N ALA A 345 2.72 -9.20 6.53
CA ALA A 345 3.15 -8.48 7.72
C ALA A 345 3.98 -7.24 7.34
N GLU A 346 4.84 -7.35 6.32
CA GLU A 346 5.63 -6.24 5.78
C GLU A 346 4.73 -5.08 5.32
N VAL A 347 3.64 -5.33 4.58
CA VAL A 347 2.67 -4.28 4.21
C VAL A 347 2.06 -3.59 5.42
N VAL A 348 1.72 -4.35 6.47
CA VAL A 348 1.17 -3.78 7.71
C VAL A 348 2.19 -2.86 8.37
N VAL A 349 3.43 -3.32 8.56
CA VAL A 349 4.48 -2.52 9.19
C VAL A 349 4.82 -1.30 8.33
N LEU A 350 4.85 -1.44 7.01
CA LEU A 350 5.03 -0.31 6.08
C LEU A 350 3.90 0.72 6.20
N GLY A 351 2.65 0.30 6.40
CA GLY A 351 1.54 1.20 6.71
C GLY A 351 1.76 1.98 8.01
N VAL A 352 2.28 1.32 9.05
CA VAL A 352 2.67 1.97 10.31
C VAL A 352 3.83 2.96 10.09
N VAL A 353 4.83 2.61 9.27
CA VAL A 353 5.93 3.52 8.90
C VAL A 353 5.42 4.78 8.20
N VAL A 354 4.39 4.66 7.35
CA VAL A 354 3.75 5.83 6.72
C VAL A 354 3.08 6.72 7.78
N ALA A 355 2.32 6.14 8.71
CA ALA A 355 1.68 6.89 9.80
C ALA A 355 2.71 7.59 10.71
N VAL A 356 3.80 6.90 11.09
CA VAL A 356 4.89 7.48 11.88
C VAL A 356 5.65 8.55 11.09
N SER A 357 5.79 8.40 9.77
CA SER A 357 6.40 9.42 8.92
C SER A 357 5.54 10.68 8.81
N ALA A 358 4.22 10.54 8.73
CA ALA A 358 3.31 11.67 8.79
C ALA A 358 3.34 12.34 10.16
N LEU A 359 3.41 11.56 11.24
CA LEU A 359 3.59 12.07 12.60
C LEU A 359 4.85 12.94 12.73
N LEU A 360 6.00 12.48 12.20
CA LEU A 360 7.26 13.27 12.20
C LEU A 360 7.12 14.65 11.56
N THR A 361 6.15 14.84 10.66
CA THR A 361 5.95 16.14 10.00
C THR A 361 5.11 17.11 10.84
N ALA A 362 4.46 16.62 11.90
CA ALA A 362 3.61 17.40 12.80
C ALA A 362 4.28 17.70 14.15
N VAL A 363 5.43 17.07 14.43
CA VAL A 363 6.22 17.27 15.65
C VAL A 363 7.23 18.40 15.44
N PRO A 364 7.49 19.26 16.45
CA PRO A 364 8.48 20.33 16.35
C PRO A 364 9.86 19.82 15.93
N VAL A 365 10.53 20.54 15.03
CA VAL A 365 11.91 20.23 14.63
C VAL A 365 12.86 20.72 15.74
N PRO A 366 13.94 19.98 16.07
CA PRO A 366 14.89 20.42 17.07
C PRO A 366 15.48 21.78 16.73
N ILE A 367 15.55 22.67 17.71
CA ILE A 367 16.17 23.99 17.57
C ILE A 367 17.69 23.82 17.59
N ARG A 368 18.36 24.38 16.59
CA ARG A 368 19.82 24.55 16.60
C ARG A 368 20.12 25.81 17.42
N TRP A 369 20.78 25.65 18.56
CA TRP A 369 21.33 26.76 19.32
C TRP A 369 22.64 27.23 18.71
#